data_AF-A0A0K2UWD3-F1
#
_entry.id   AF-A0A0K2UWD3-F1
#
_cell.length_a   1.000
_cell.length_b   1.000
_cell.length_c   1.000
_cell.angle_alpha   90.00
_cell.angle_beta   90.00
_cell.angle_gamma   90.00
#
_symmetry.space_group_name_H-M   'P 1'
#
loop_
_entity.id
_entity.type
_entity.pdbx_description
1 polymer ?
#
loop_
_entity_poly.entity_id
_entity_poly.type
_entity_poly.pdbx_seq_one_letter_code
_entity_poly.pdbx_strand_id
1 'polypeptide(L)'
;MSFHGNESLLIDYNNYLKNEGNEVWKNHSLIEESSFSYHALQALCLAGFVSIITLLMGLLPGNSSTGNFWPLFVPDYYGSRASAHLFDPYSFLHVGHGILSFYAWGILDNVHEIHFKSFQKSKSAFHSWWLREGGLIKAMFMAMAFELVENSSGVIEIFRANSGVSEDYVGDSSINVIGDLISSAFGYNLSRFFVSRGYTALPLLIFILEEITLAYLIRDGMILILLQTFFPSDKIRNWQSSIIDNKSIGLNQYQHLWIPRKFDKYNQYLRKIS
;
A
#
# COMPACT_ATOMS: atom_id res chain seq x y z
N MET A 1 -67.57 -33.92 3.32
CA MET A 1 -66.78 -32.72 3.67
C MET A 1 -65.38 -32.91 3.10
N SER A 2 -65.15 -32.45 1.87
CA SER A 2 -63.81 -32.44 1.27
C SER A 2 -63.08 -31.17 1.70
N PHE A 3 -61.96 -31.33 2.38
CA PHE A 3 -61.02 -30.25 2.65
C PHE A 3 -60.42 -29.79 1.31
N HIS A 4 -60.83 -28.61 0.83
CA HIS A 4 -60.36 -27.97 -0.41
C HIS A 4 -59.76 -26.58 -0.15
N GLY A 5 -59.23 -26.35 1.05
CA GLY A 5 -58.51 -25.13 1.38
C GLY A 5 -57.26 -25.48 2.14
N ASN A 6 -56.11 -25.47 1.46
CA ASN A 6 -54.78 -25.32 2.08
C ASN A 6 -53.62 -25.23 1.08
N GLU A 7 -53.79 -25.65 -0.19
CA GLU A 7 -52.69 -25.56 -1.17
C GLU A 7 -52.34 -24.11 -1.55
N SER A 8 -53.34 -23.22 -1.68
CA SER A 8 -53.09 -21.80 -1.98
C SER A 8 -52.34 -21.08 -0.85
N LEU A 9 -52.72 -21.35 0.40
CA LEU A 9 -52.08 -20.77 1.59
C LEU A 9 -50.63 -21.26 1.76
N LEU A 10 -50.35 -22.52 1.44
CA LEU A 10 -49.00 -23.07 1.45
C LEU A 10 -48.12 -22.48 0.33
N ILE A 11 -48.68 -22.22 -0.85
CA ILE A 11 -47.97 -21.55 -1.95
C ILE A 11 -47.66 -20.10 -1.59
N ASP A 12 -48.61 -19.36 -1.02
CA ASP A 12 -48.40 -17.99 -0.58
C ASP A 12 -47.37 -17.89 0.55
N TYR A 13 -47.39 -18.80 1.51
CA TYR A 13 -46.41 -18.84 2.59
C TYR A 13 -44.99 -19.17 2.10
N ASN A 14 -44.84 -20.11 1.17
CA ASN A 14 -43.55 -20.42 0.56
C ASN A 14 -43.02 -19.26 -0.28
N ASN A 15 -43.90 -18.55 -1.01
CA ASN A 15 -43.52 -17.34 -1.74
C ASN A 15 -43.12 -16.20 -0.80
N TYR A 16 -43.82 -16.04 0.33
CA TYR A 16 -43.48 -15.07 1.37
C TYR A 16 -42.09 -15.35 1.96
N LEU A 17 -41.82 -16.58 2.41
CA LEU A 17 -40.51 -16.97 2.95
C LEU A 17 -39.38 -16.83 1.93
N LYS A 18 -39.65 -17.14 0.66
CA LYS A 18 -38.67 -16.96 -0.42
C LYS A 18 -38.39 -15.48 -0.69
N ASN A 19 -39.40 -14.63 -0.61
CA ASN A 19 -39.25 -13.18 -0.81
C ASN A 19 -38.55 -12.52 0.37
N GLU A 20 -38.94 -12.83 1.62
CA GLU A 20 -38.26 -12.32 2.82
C GLU A 20 -36.83 -12.83 2.92
N GLY A 21 -36.59 -14.12 2.65
CA GLY A 21 -35.25 -14.67 2.58
C GLY A 21 -34.39 -13.89 1.56
N ASN A 22 -34.91 -13.68 0.34
CA ASN A 22 -34.21 -12.90 -0.68
C ASN A 22 -33.96 -11.43 -0.28
N GLU A 23 -34.89 -10.79 0.46
CA GLU A 23 -34.69 -9.43 0.95
C GLU A 23 -33.63 -9.37 2.07
N VAL A 24 -33.65 -10.30 3.00
CA VAL A 24 -32.65 -10.39 4.08
C VAL A 24 -31.25 -10.64 3.51
N TRP A 25 -31.11 -11.57 2.55
CA TRP A 25 -29.84 -11.82 1.88
C TRP A 25 -29.36 -10.62 1.05
N LYS A 26 -30.27 -9.93 0.35
CA LYS A 26 -29.94 -8.68 -0.37
C LYS A 26 -29.45 -7.60 0.59
N ASN A 27 -30.17 -7.36 1.69
CA ASN A 27 -29.78 -6.36 2.67
C ASN A 27 -28.44 -6.71 3.34
N HIS A 28 -28.19 -7.97 3.67
CA HIS A 28 -26.90 -8.40 4.20
C HIS A 28 -25.75 -8.21 3.21
N SER A 29 -25.96 -8.57 1.94
CA SER A 29 -24.95 -8.37 0.89
C SER A 29 -24.63 -6.89 0.65
N LEU A 30 -25.63 -6.01 0.69
CA LEU A 30 -25.44 -4.56 0.55
C LEU A 30 -24.69 -3.96 1.74
N ILE A 31 -24.94 -4.47 2.95
CA ILE A 31 -24.25 -4.03 4.17
C ILE A 31 -22.78 -4.47 4.15
N GLU A 32 -22.51 -5.74 3.83
CA GLU A 32 -21.13 -6.26 3.71
C GLU A 32 -20.34 -5.54 2.62
N GLU A 33 -20.93 -5.34 1.43
CA GLU A 33 -20.29 -4.65 0.30
C GLU A 33 -20.02 -3.15 0.57
N SER A 34 -20.68 -2.55 1.55
CA SER A 34 -20.44 -1.15 1.96
C SER A 34 -19.44 -0.99 3.12
N SER A 35 -19.04 -2.12 3.73
CA SER A 35 -18.21 -2.14 4.92
C SER A 35 -16.73 -1.95 4.58
N PHE A 36 -16.03 -1.09 5.32
CA PHE A 36 -14.59 -0.90 5.17
C PHE A 36 -13.81 -2.21 5.36
N SER A 37 -14.25 -3.04 6.31
CA SER A 37 -13.65 -4.33 6.62
C SER A 37 -13.65 -5.31 5.44
N TYR A 38 -14.70 -5.31 4.63
CA TYR A 38 -14.78 -6.15 3.44
C TYR A 38 -13.72 -5.74 2.41
N HIS A 39 -13.64 -4.46 2.09
CA HIS A 39 -12.65 -3.92 1.17
C HIS A 39 -11.21 -4.08 1.66
N ALA A 40 -10.97 -3.91 2.97
CA ALA A 40 -9.67 -4.15 3.57
C ALA A 40 -9.25 -5.63 3.46
N LEU A 41 -10.18 -6.57 3.70
CA LEU A 41 -9.90 -7.99 3.53
C LEU A 41 -9.61 -8.36 2.08
N GLN A 42 -10.39 -7.83 1.12
CA GLN A 42 -10.14 -8.02 -0.30
C GLN A 42 -8.74 -7.52 -0.71
N ALA A 43 -8.34 -6.34 -0.22
CA ALA A 43 -7.03 -5.75 -0.45
C ALA A 43 -5.90 -6.69 -0.01
N LEU A 44 -5.99 -7.18 1.23
CA LEU A 44 -5.01 -8.10 1.80
C LEU A 44 -4.95 -9.43 1.05
N CYS A 45 -6.11 -10.02 0.72
CA CYS A 45 -6.17 -11.26 -0.03
C CYS A 45 -5.53 -11.10 -1.42
N LEU A 46 -5.81 -10.00 -2.12
CA LEU A 46 -5.25 -9.78 -3.46
C LEU A 46 -3.75 -9.48 -3.41
N ALA A 47 -3.28 -8.61 -2.51
CA ALA A 47 -1.86 -8.35 -2.33
C ALA A 47 -1.09 -9.63 -1.97
N GLY A 48 -1.63 -10.45 -1.06
CA GLY A 48 -1.09 -11.75 -0.71
C GLY A 48 -1.07 -12.72 -1.90
N PHE A 49 -2.15 -12.77 -2.69
CA PHE A 49 -2.24 -13.61 -3.88
C PHE A 49 -1.21 -13.22 -4.95
N VAL A 50 -1.06 -11.93 -5.24
CA VAL A 50 -0.06 -11.41 -6.19
C VAL A 50 1.36 -11.73 -5.70
N SER A 51 1.61 -11.53 -4.40
CA SER A 51 2.90 -11.86 -3.77
C SER A 51 3.22 -13.35 -3.87
N ILE A 52 2.27 -14.22 -3.57
CA ILE A 52 2.44 -15.67 -3.64
C ILE A 52 2.70 -16.12 -5.07
N ILE A 53 1.91 -15.63 -6.04
CA ILE A 53 2.10 -16.02 -7.45
C ILE A 53 3.47 -15.59 -7.96
N THR A 54 3.87 -14.35 -7.72
CA THR A 54 5.17 -13.85 -8.17
C THR A 54 6.32 -14.57 -7.48
N LEU A 55 6.19 -14.88 -6.19
CA LEU A 55 7.14 -15.74 -5.47
C LEU A 55 7.26 -17.13 -6.12
N LEU A 56 6.13 -17.79 -6.39
CA LEU A 56 6.10 -19.11 -7.02
C LEU A 56 6.66 -19.11 -8.46
N MET A 57 6.55 -17.99 -9.16
CA MET A 57 7.13 -17.79 -10.49
C MET A 57 8.62 -17.41 -10.45
N GLY A 58 9.19 -17.15 -9.27
CA GLY A 58 10.55 -16.64 -9.13
C GLY A 58 10.71 -15.19 -9.64
N LEU A 59 9.62 -14.42 -9.63
CA LEU A 59 9.53 -13.04 -10.12
C LEU A 59 9.30 -12.02 -8.99
N LEU A 60 9.19 -12.44 -7.73
CA LEU A 60 9.06 -11.50 -6.62
C LEU A 60 10.35 -10.66 -6.53
N PRO A 61 10.28 -9.32 -6.66
CA PRO A 61 11.45 -8.46 -6.57
C PRO A 61 12.01 -8.37 -5.14
N GLY A 62 13.07 -7.59 -5.02
CA GLY A 62 13.78 -7.39 -3.77
C GLY A 62 14.71 -8.54 -3.40
N ASN A 63 15.52 -8.30 -2.39
CA ASN A 63 16.53 -9.24 -1.92
C ASN A 63 15.93 -10.22 -0.91
N SER A 64 15.78 -11.48 -1.33
CA SER A 64 15.23 -12.57 -0.53
C SER A 64 16.16 -13.08 0.57
N SER A 65 17.43 -12.66 0.56
CA SER A 65 18.46 -13.05 1.54
C SER A 65 18.58 -12.02 2.67
N THR A 66 17.83 -10.92 2.60
CA THR A 66 17.82 -9.82 3.56
C THR A 66 16.42 -9.54 4.06
N GLY A 67 16.34 -8.83 5.18
CA GLY A 67 15.09 -8.37 5.77
C GLY A 67 14.50 -9.31 6.81
N ASN A 68 13.65 -8.76 7.67
CA ASN A 68 13.02 -9.48 8.76
C ASN A 68 11.55 -9.10 8.88
N PHE A 69 10.70 -10.10 9.15
CA PHE A 69 9.29 -9.85 9.41
C PHE A 69 9.05 -9.04 10.70
N TRP A 70 9.91 -9.21 11.72
CA TRP A 70 9.76 -8.53 13.01
C TRP A 70 10.97 -7.64 13.35
N PRO A 71 10.76 -6.43 13.88
CA PRO A 71 9.48 -5.73 14.06
C PRO A 71 8.76 -5.50 12.72
N LEU A 72 7.42 -5.40 12.77
CA LEU A 72 6.62 -5.18 11.56
C LEU A 72 6.93 -3.81 10.94
N PHE A 73 7.09 -2.78 11.78
CA PHE A 73 7.41 -1.43 11.34
C PHE A 73 8.74 -0.98 11.92
N VAL A 74 9.58 -0.39 11.07
CA VAL A 74 10.80 0.32 11.49
C VAL A 74 10.70 1.78 11.08
N PRO A 75 11.06 2.75 11.94
CA PRO A 75 10.99 4.18 11.59
C PRO A 75 12.19 4.66 10.75
N ASP A 76 13.09 3.74 10.38
CA ASP A 76 14.32 4.02 9.64
C ASP A 76 13.98 4.28 8.17
N TYR A 77 14.40 5.43 7.65
CA TYR A 77 14.26 5.83 6.24
C TYR A 77 15.61 5.93 5.52
N TYR A 78 16.71 5.67 6.24
CA TYR A 78 18.08 5.66 5.76
C TYR A 78 18.85 4.55 6.48
N GLY A 79 19.87 3.98 5.85
CA GLY A 79 20.65 2.89 6.43
C GLY A 79 20.10 1.51 6.12
N SER A 80 20.82 0.49 6.59
CA SER A 80 20.56 -0.93 6.28
C SER A 80 19.22 -1.50 6.78
N ARG A 81 18.45 -0.72 7.54
CA ARG A 81 17.11 -1.10 8.02
C ARG A 81 15.97 -0.50 7.21
N ALA A 82 16.23 0.57 6.44
CA ALA A 82 15.25 1.09 5.49
C ALA A 82 14.97 0.01 4.44
N SER A 83 13.72 -0.16 4.07
CA SER A 83 13.23 -1.19 3.13
C SER A 83 13.55 -2.64 3.51
N ALA A 84 13.91 -2.91 4.77
CA ALA A 84 14.31 -4.24 5.23
C ALA A 84 13.23 -4.96 6.05
N HIS A 85 12.17 -4.29 6.44
CA HIS A 85 11.09 -4.84 7.25
C HIS A 85 9.76 -4.77 6.50
N LEU A 86 8.73 -5.43 7.03
CA LEU A 86 7.42 -5.45 6.37
C LEU A 86 6.92 -4.03 6.08
N PHE A 87 7.07 -3.10 7.01
CA PHE A 87 6.70 -1.70 6.83
C PHE A 87 7.79 -0.76 7.34
N ASP A 88 7.82 0.42 6.74
CA ASP A 88 8.70 1.52 7.10
C ASP A 88 8.07 2.86 6.66
N PRO A 89 8.75 4.01 6.75
CA PRO A 89 8.18 5.28 6.28
C PRO A 89 7.82 5.28 4.79
N TYR A 90 8.45 4.45 3.96
CA TYR A 90 8.15 4.37 2.52
C TYR A 90 6.84 3.65 2.23
N SER A 91 6.36 2.80 3.15
CA SER A 91 5.01 2.23 3.07
C SER A 91 3.91 3.31 2.93
N PHE A 92 4.12 4.52 3.46
CA PHE A 92 3.19 5.64 3.22
C PHE A 92 3.17 6.05 1.75
N LEU A 93 4.32 6.15 1.07
CA LEU A 93 4.38 6.45 -0.36
C LEU A 93 3.58 5.42 -1.17
N HIS A 94 3.62 4.14 -0.78
CA HIS A 94 2.83 3.10 -1.45
C HIS A 94 1.32 3.25 -1.17
N VAL A 95 0.91 3.74 0.01
CA VAL A 95 -0.48 4.18 0.23
C VAL A 95 -0.85 5.29 -0.77
N GLY A 96 0.03 6.28 -0.97
CA GLY A 96 -0.11 7.30 -2.00
C GLY A 96 -0.26 6.74 -3.42
N HIS A 97 0.56 5.76 -3.81
CA HIS A 97 0.42 5.05 -5.08
C HIS A 97 -0.95 4.39 -5.20
N GLY A 98 -1.43 3.74 -4.15
CA GLY A 98 -2.76 3.15 -4.08
C GLY A 98 -3.88 4.17 -4.32
N ILE A 99 -3.75 5.36 -3.69
CA ILE A 99 -4.68 6.47 -3.89
C ILE A 99 -4.70 6.91 -5.35
N LEU A 100 -3.54 7.20 -5.94
CA LEU A 100 -3.47 7.63 -7.34
C LEU A 100 -3.98 6.55 -8.31
N SER A 101 -3.67 5.29 -8.03
CA SER A 101 -4.17 4.12 -8.76
C SER A 101 -5.70 4.04 -8.75
N PHE A 102 -6.34 4.40 -7.63
CA PHE A 102 -7.79 4.49 -7.56
C PHE A 102 -8.35 5.58 -8.48
N TYR A 103 -7.75 6.77 -8.54
CA TYR A 103 -8.20 7.79 -9.48
C TYR A 103 -7.96 7.39 -10.93
N ALA A 104 -6.84 6.72 -11.22
CA ALA A 104 -6.49 6.27 -12.56
C ALA A 104 -7.42 5.15 -13.07
N TRP A 105 -7.72 4.15 -12.24
CA TRP A 105 -8.45 2.95 -12.67
C TRP A 105 -9.81 2.74 -12.00
N GLY A 106 -9.96 3.15 -10.73
CA GLY A 106 -11.18 2.97 -9.96
C GLY A 106 -12.31 3.91 -10.35
N ILE A 107 -12.00 5.15 -10.78
CA ILE A 107 -13.03 6.10 -11.25
C ILE A 107 -13.52 5.75 -12.65
N LEU A 108 -12.62 5.26 -13.52
CA LEU A 108 -12.98 4.81 -14.88
C LEU A 108 -13.90 3.57 -14.86
N ASP A 109 -13.84 2.77 -13.79
CA ASP A 109 -14.73 1.63 -13.56
C ASP A 109 -16.05 2.03 -12.82
N ASN A 110 -16.39 3.33 -12.80
CA ASN A 110 -17.67 3.93 -12.39
C ASN A 110 -18.05 3.86 -10.89
N VAL A 111 -17.20 4.37 -10.00
CA VAL A 111 -17.66 4.79 -8.66
C VAL A 111 -18.74 5.90 -8.73
N HIS A 112 -18.87 6.59 -9.87
CA HIS A 112 -19.95 7.54 -10.14
C HIS A 112 -21.33 6.92 -10.45
N GLU A 113 -21.43 5.62 -10.79
CA GLU A 113 -22.74 4.97 -10.98
C GLU A 113 -23.47 4.69 -9.64
N ILE A 114 -22.80 4.84 -8.49
CA ILE A 114 -23.44 4.74 -7.16
C ILE A 114 -24.48 5.86 -6.94
N HIS A 115 -24.39 6.97 -7.68
CA HIS A 115 -25.38 8.05 -7.62
C HIS A 115 -26.46 7.98 -8.73
N PHE A 116 -26.33 7.12 -9.73
CA PHE A 116 -27.28 7.07 -10.84
C PHE A 116 -28.16 5.82 -10.73
N LYS A 117 -29.35 6.02 -10.18
CA LYS A 117 -30.51 5.13 -10.33
C LYS A 117 -30.87 5.00 -11.81
N SER A 118 -30.12 4.22 -12.58
CA SER A 118 -30.53 3.59 -13.84
C SER A 118 -29.35 2.90 -14.51
N PHE A 119 -29.08 1.64 -14.18
CA PHE A 119 -28.59 0.71 -15.20
C PHE A 119 -28.96 -0.74 -14.85
N GLN A 120 -30.27 -0.95 -14.67
CA GLN A 120 -30.84 -2.30 -14.63
C GLN A 120 -31.02 -2.79 -16.08
N LYS A 121 -29.95 -3.30 -16.69
CA LYS A 121 -30.06 -4.13 -17.90
C LYS A 121 -28.95 -5.17 -17.94
N SER A 122 -29.32 -6.38 -17.51
CA SER A 122 -28.65 -7.67 -17.67
C SER A 122 -27.22 -7.61 -18.23
N LYS A 123 -26.25 -7.46 -17.33
CA LYS A 123 -24.85 -7.84 -17.59
C LYS A 123 -24.54 -9.07 -16.76
N SER A 124 -23.66 -9.95 -17.25
CA SER A 124 -23.32 -11.17 -16.52
C SER A 124 -22.74 -10.84 -15.14
N ALA A 125 -22.89 -11.76 -14.17
CA ALA A 125 -22.32 -11.59 -12.83
C ALA A 125 -20.81 -11.27 -12.88
N PHE A 126 -20.10 -11.83 -13.86
CA PHE A 126 -18.70 -11.54 -14.11
C PHE A 126 -18.44 -10.09 -14.54
N HIS A 127 -19.25 -9.53 -15.44
CA HIS A 127 -19.10 -8.14 -15.88
C HIS A 127 -19.29 -7.15 -14.71
N SER A 128 -20.32 -7.37 -13.90
CA SER A 128 -20.58 -6.53 -12.72
C SER A 128 -19.47 -6.64 -11.68
N TRP A 129 -18.94 -7.85 -11.46
CA TRP A 129 -17.77 -8.05 -10.61
C TRP A 129 -16.52 -7.36 -11.17
N TRP A 130 -16.27 -7.45 -12.49
CA TRP A 130 -15.11 -6.81 -13.11
C TRP A 130 -15.17 -5.29 -13.07
N LEU A 131 -16.34 -4.68 -13.28
CA LEU A 131 -16.51 -3.25 -13.06
C LEU A 131 -16.26 -2.86 -11.59
N ARG A 132 -16.56 -3.76 -10.66
CA ARG A 132 -16.28 -3.51 -9.25
C ARG A 132 -14.77 -3.68 -8.94
N GLU A 133 -14.19 -4.83 -9.24
CA GLU A 133 -12.85 -5.18 -8.73
C GLU A 133 -11.72 -5.01 -9.74
N GLY A 134 -12.04 -4.82 -11.03
CA GLY A 134 -11.05 -4.71 -12.10
C GLY A 134 -10.05 -3.58 -11.88
N GLY A 135 -10.47 -2.45 -11.33
CA GLY A 135 -9.59 -1.34 -10.99
C GLY A 135 -8.55 -1.70 -9.92
N LEU A 136 -8.93 -2.47 -8.89
CA LEU A 136 -8.01 -2.94 -7.84
C LEU A 136 -7.01 -3.96 -8.41
N ILE A 137 -7.46 -4.85 -9.32
CA ILE A 137 -6.57 -5.79 -10.02
C ILE A 137 -5.54 -5.05 -10.86
N LYS A 138 -5.95 -4.04 -11.63
CA LYS A 138 -5.04 -3.18 -12.41
C LYS A 138 -4.04 -2.46 -11.50
N ALA A 139 -4.52 -1.92 -10.37
CA ALA A 139 -3.67 -1.26 -9.38
C ALA A 139 -2.61 -2.20 -8.81
N MET A 140 -2.96 -3.44 -8.46
CA MET A 140 -1.98 -4.42 -7.93
C MET A 140 -0.98 -4.88 -8.99
N PHE A 141 -1.42 -5.03 -10.24
CA PHE A 141 -0.50 -5.31 -11.34
C PHE A 141 0.50 -4.16 -11.54
N MET A 142 0.01 -2.91 -11.51
CA MET A 142 0.90 -1.76 -11.62
C MET A 142 1.85 -1.65 -10.42
N ALA A 143 1.36 -1.88 -9.19
CA ALA A 143 2.20 -1.85 -8.00
C ALA A 143 3.35 -2.86 -8.13
N MET A 144 3.06 -4.12 -8.48
CA MET A 144 4.10 -5.12 -8.74
C MET A 144 5.05 -4.72 -9.88
N ALA A 145 4.53 -4.11 -10.95
CA ALA A 145 5.37 -3.62 -12.05
C ALA A 145 6.31 -2.50 -11.59
N PHE A 146 5.86 -1.60 -10.71
CA PHE A 146 6.71 -0.59 -10.08
C PHE A 146 7.78 -1.24 -9.21
N GLU A 147 7.42 -2.17 -8.33
CA GLU A 147 8.38 -2.91 -7.48
C GLU A 147 9.49 -3.58 -8.30
N LEU A 148 9.14 -4.19 -9.45
CA LEU A 148 10.10 -4.80 -10.37
C LEU A 148 11.06 -3.78 -10.99
N VAL A 149 10.56 -2.59 -11.33
CA VAL A 149 11.35 -1.51 -11.94
C VAL A 149 12.23 -0.86 -10.89
N GLU A 150 11.68 -0.53 -9.73
CA GLU A 150 12.35 0.06 -8.57
C GLU A 150 13.53 -0.77 -8.11
N ASN A 151 13.31 -2.07 -7.91
CA ASN A 151 14.34 -3.01 -7.50
C ASN A 151 15.27 -3.48 -8.63
N SER A 152 15.22 -2.85 -9.81
CA SER A 152 16.17 -3.11 -10.87
C SER A 152 17.50 -2.39 -10.61
N SER A 153 18.62 -2.99 -11.01
CA SER A 153 19.95 -2.41 -10.80
C SER A 153 20.09 -1.00 -11.38
N GLY A 154 19.44 -0.72 -12.51
CA GLY A 154 19.47 0.61 -13.12
C GLY A 154 18.78 1.68 -12.27
N VAL A 155 17.60 1.38 -11.72
CA VAL A 155 16.84 2.34 -10.90
C VAL A 155 17.46 2.51 -9.52
N ILE A 156 17.96 1.43 -8.91
CA ILE A 156 18.70 1.50 -7.64
C ILE A 156 19.90 2.45 -7.79
N GLU A 157 20.70 2.33 -8.85
CA GLU A 157 21.85 3.23 -9.06
C GLU A 157 21.42 4.69 -9.32
N ILE A 158 20.27 4.91 -9.96
CA ILE A 158 19.69 6.26 -10.11
C ILE A 158 19.30 6.83 -8.74
N PHE A 159 18.64 6.04 -7.89
CA PHE A 159 18.26 6.48 -6.54
C PHE A 159 19.49 6.80 -5.69
N ARG A 160 20.52 5.95 -5.70
CA ARG A 160 21.79 6.20 -5.00
C ARG A 160 22.50 7.46 -5.50
N ALA A 161 22.48 7.72 -6.79
CA ALA A 161 23.14 8.89 -7.38
C ALA A 161 22.39 10.20 -7.11
N ASN A 162 21.04 10.15 -7.05
CA ASN A 162 20.21 11.33 -7.12
C ASN A 162 19.48 11.67 -5.81
N SER A 163 19.14 10.69 -4.96
CA SER A 163 18.48 10.93 -3.68
C SER A 163 19.47 10.95 -2.53
N GLY A 164 19.48 12.06 -1.78
CA GLY A 164 20.43 12.25 -0.68
C GLY A 164 20.17 11.36 0.53
N VAL A 165 19.01 10.70 0.58
CA VAL A 165 18.63 9.73 1.62
C VAL A 165 18.61 8.29 1.14
N SER A 166 19.15 8.02 -0.06
CA SER A 166 19.16 6.67 -0.64
C SER A 166 20.57 6.26 -1.09
N GLU A 167 21.63 6.92 -0.62
CA GLU A 167 23.02 6.67 -1.05
C GLU A 167 23.47 5.21 -0.80
N ASP A 168 23.00 4.62 0.30
CA ASP A 168 23.24 3.24 0.71
C ASP A 168 22.07 2.29 0.42
N TYR A 169 21.09 2.73 -0.39
CA TYR A 169 19.98 1.90 -0.82
C TYR A 169 20.47 0.76 -1.72
N VAL A 170 20.05 -0.47 -1.40
CA VAL A 170 20.46 -1.70 -2.10
C VAL A 170 19.28 -2.43 -2.75
N GLY A 171 18.13 -1.76 -2.85
CA GLY A 171 16.86 -2.40 -3.11
C GLY A 171 16.16 -2.84 -1.83
N ASP A 172 14.87 -3.10 -1.96
CA ASP A 172 14.01 -3.58 -0.89
C ASP A 172 14.29 -5.04 -0.60
N SER A 173 13.98 -5.47 0.62
CA SER A 173 13.84 -6.89 0.90
C SER A 173 12.54 -7.43 0.31
N SER A 174 12.51 -8.71 -0.09
CA SER A 174 11.27 -9.29 -0.64
C SER A 174 10.08 -9.24 0.35
N ILE A 175 10.33 -9.15 1.66
CA ILE A 175 9.27 -8.96 2.66
C ILE A 175 8.73 -7.52 2.65
N ASN A 176 9.59 -6.52 2.38
CA ASN A 176 9.19 -5.13 2.27
C ASN A 176 8.31 -4.89 1.04
N VAL A 177 8.71 -5.43 -0.13
CA VAL A 177 7.88 -5.49 -1.35
C VAL A 177 6.46 -5.98 -1.06
N ILE A 178 6.30 -7.02 -0.24
CA ILE A 178 4.97 -7.53 0.14
C ILE A 178 4.19 -6.47 0.95
N GLY A 179 4.85 -5.78 1.87
CA GLY A 179 4.29 -4.67 2.62
C GLY A 179 3.92 -3.49 1.74
N ASP A 180 4.69 -3.21 0.70
CA ASP A 180 4.43 -2.12 -0.25
C ASP A 180 3.21 -2.42 -1.12
N LEU A 181 3.05 -3.67 -1.57
CA LEU A 181 1.83 -4.14 -2.21
C LEU A 181 0.61 -4.04 -1.28
N ILE A 182 0.75 -4.43 -0.01
CA ILE A 182 -0.32 -4.29 0.99
C ILE A 182 -0.69 -2.82 1.19
N SER A 183 0.31 -1.93 1.27
CA SER A 183 0.12 -0.50 1.48
C SER A 183 -0.56 0.16 0.28
N SER A 184 -0.18 -0.23 -0.94
CA SER A 184 -0.86 0.18 -2.17
C SER A 184 -2.30 -0.32 -2.23
N ALA A 185 -2.55 -1.57 -1.87
CA ALA A 185 -3.90 -2.12 -1.83
C ALA A 185 -4.78 -1.37 -0.80
N PHE A 186 -4.19 -1.01 0.33
CA PHE A 186 -4.83 -0.22 1.38
C PHE A 186 -5.19 1.18 0.87
N GLY A 187 -4.27 1.92 0.27
CA GLY A 187 -4.52 3.26 -0.27
C GLY A 187 -5.62 3.30 -1.34
N TYR A 188 -5.66 2.28 -2.20
CA TYR A 188 -6.74 2.13 -3.19
C TYR A 188 -8.11 1.96 -2.51
N ASN A 189 -8.21 1.08 -1.52
CA ASN A 189 -9.48 0.79 -0.84
C ASN A 189 -9.90 1.91 0.12
N LEU A 190 -8.95 2.61 0.73
CA LEU A 190 -9.19 3.84 1.48
C LEU A 190 -9.86 4.88 0.58
N SER A 191 -9.33 5.06 -0.64
CA SER A 191 -9.91 5.97 -1.63
C SER A 191 -11.31 5.57 -2.02
N ARG A 192 -11.50 4.29 -2.35
CA ARG A 192 -12.80 3.70 -2.66
C ARG A 192 -13.83 3.92 -1.56
N PHE A 193 -13.44 3.72 -0.31
CA PHE A 193 -14.30 3.87 0.86
C PHE A 193 -14.81 5.31 1.04
N PHE A 194 -13.95 6.30 0.86
CA PHE A 194 -14.32 7.71 0.99
C PHE A 194 -15.12 8.21 -0.21
N VAL A 195 -14.70 7.85 -1.43
CA VAL A 195 -15.40 8.28 -2.65
C VAL A 195 -16.80 7.67 -2.72
N SER A 196 -16.99 6.42 -2.30
CA SER A 196 -18.33 5.80 -2.24
C SER A 196 -19.29 6.47 -1.24
N ARG A 197 -18.75 7.27 -0.31
CA ARG A 197 -19.51 8.08 0.66
C ARG A 197 -19.66 9.55 0.25
N GLY A 198 -19.26 9.89 -0.97
CA GLY A 198 -19.34 11.25 -1.51
C GLY A 198 -18.15 12.15 -1.19
N TYR A 199 -17.13 11.65 -0.47
CA TYR A 199 -15.91 12.42 -0.16
C TYR A 199 -14.86 12.27 -1.28
N THR A 200 -15.21 12.69 -2.50
CA THR A 200 -14.41 12.43 -3.70
C THR A 200 -13.04 13.12 -3.73
N ALA A 201 -12.84 14.22 -2.99
CA ALA A 201 -11.57 14.93 -2.94
C ALA A 201 -10.69 14.56 -1.72
N LEU A 202 -11.27 13.88 -0.72
CA LEU A 202 -10.58 13.60 0.54
C LEU A 202 -9.35 12.70 0.37
N PRO A 203 -9.36 11.62 -0.45
CA PRO A 203 -8.16 10.81 -0.66
C PRO A 203 -7.00 11.58 -1.29
N LEU A 204 -7.27 12.48 -2.26
CA LEU A 204 -6.23 13.35 -2.81
C LEU A 204 -5.67 14.32 -1.77
N LEU A 205 -6.52 14.85 -0.88
CA LEU A 205 -6.04 15.67 0.22
C LEU A 205 -5.14 14.86 1.17
N ILE A 206 -5.49 13.61 1.47
CA ILE A 206 -4.64 12.71 2.26
C ILE A 206 -3.28 12.53 1.58
N PHE A 207 -3.26 12.22 0.28
CA PHE A 207 -2.02 12.09 -0.49
C PHE A 207 -1.17 13.38 -0.45
N ILE A 208 -1.76 14.56 -0.61
CA ILE A 208 -1.02 15.84 -0.53
C ILE A 208 -0.44 16.05 0.87
N LEU A 209 -1.21 15.77 1.92
CA LEU A 209 -0.76 15.90 3.30
C LEU A 209 0.37 14.91 3.63
N GLU A 210 0.28 13.69 3.11
CA GLU A 210 1.31 12.66 3.20
C GLU A 210 2.61 13.15 2.55
N GLU A 211 2.59 13.63 1.31
CA GLU A 211 3.76 14.14 0.60
C GLU A 211 4.44 15.30 1.34
N ILE A 212 3.65 16.25 1.88
CA ILE A 212 4.17 17.35 2.69
C ILE A 212 4.81 16.82 3.97
N THR A 213 4.16 15.84 4.62
CA THR A 213 4.62 15.26 5.89
C THR A 213 5.93 14.51 5.69
N LEU A 214 6.06 13.70 4.64
CA LEU A 214 7.27 12.95 4.32
C LEU A 214 8.42 13.88 3.92
N ALA A 215 8.15 14.87 3.06
CA ALA A 215 9.14 15.88 2.69
C ALA A 215 9.64 16.68 3.91
N TYR A 216 8.78 16.88 4.91
CA TYR A 216 9.18 17.52 6.16
C TYR A 216 9.96 16.59 7.10
N LEU A 217 9.48 15.36 7.32
CA LEU A 217 10.01 14.44 8.34
C LEU A 217 11.26 13.68 7.90
N ILE A 218 11.31 13.25 6.64
CA ILE A 218 12.39 12.41 6.11
C ILE A 218 13.09 13.03 4.91
N ARG A 219 12.61 14.20 4.43
CA ARG A 219 13.10 14.87 3.22
C ARG A 219 13.05 13.99 1.98
N ASP A 220 12.05 13.13 1.94
CA ASP A 220 11.77 12.29 0.80
C ASP A 220 10.27 12.14 0.61
N GLY A 221 9.86 11.56 -0.51
CA GLY A 221 8.46 11.41 -0.88
C GLY A 221 8.32 11.09 -2.35
N MET A 222 7.14 10.68 -2.79
CA MET A 222 6.95 10.19 -4.15
C MET A 222 7.24 11.28 -5.18
N ILE A 223 6.82 12.53 -4.94
CA ILE A 223 7.09 13.67 -5.82
C ILE A 223 8.60 13.98 -5.87
N LEU A 224 9.30 13.88 -4.75
CA LEU A 224 10.74 14.14 -4.68
C LEU A 224 11.55 13.05 -5.40
N ILE A 225 11.19 11.78 -5.21
CA ILE A 225 11.80 10.66 -5.93
C ILE A 225 11.58 10.80 -7.43
N LEU A 226 10.35 11.06 -7.88
CA LEU A 226 10.07 11.26 -9.30
C LEU A 226 10.84 12.46 -9.87
N LEU A 227 10.88 13.58 -9.14
CA LEU A 227 11.61 14.77 -9.55
C LEU A 227 13.11 14.48 -9.69
N GLN A 228 13.75 13.85 -8.69
CA GLN A 228 15.17 13.54 -8.71
C GLN A 228 15.53 12.41 -9.69
N THR A 229 14.58 11.54 -10.02
CA THR A 229 14.77 10.48 -11.04
C THR A 229 14.87 11.08 -12.44
N PHE A 230 13.98 12.01 -12.80
CA PHE A 230 13.93 12.58 -14.16
C PHE A 230 14.71 13.89 -14.33
N PHE A 231 14.83 14.68 -13.25
CA PHE A 231 15.43 16.02 -13.25
C PHE A 231 16.33 16.19 -12.02
N PRO A 232 17.46 15.45 -11.96
CA PRO A 232 18.34 15.47 -10.79
C PRO A 232 18.87 16.88 -10.50
N SER A 233 18.78 17.28 -9.24
CA SER A 233 19.25 18.56 -8.73
C SER A 233 20.14 18.36 -7.51
N ASP A 234 21.40 18.82 -7.58
CA ASP A 234 22.32 18.78 -6.44
C ASP A 234 21.79 19.60 -5.25
N LYS A 235 21.01 20.66 -5.52
CA LYS A 235 20.40 21.47 -4.43
C LYS A 235 19.39 20.65 -3.65
N ILE A 236 18.56 19.87 -4.33
CA ILE A 236 17.57 18.99 -3.70
C ILE A 236 18.33 17.86 -2.99
N ARG A 237 19.24 17.17 -3.68
CA ARG A 237 20.03 16.07 -3.08
C ARG A 237 20.72 16.51 -1.79
N ASN A 238 21.43 17.64 -1.79
CA ASN A 238 22.11 18.17 -0.61
C ASN A 238 21.12 18.56 0.50
N TRP A 239 19.94 19.08 0.15
CA TRP A 239 18.88 19.31 1.13
C TRP A 239 18.37 17.99 1.71
N GLN A 240 18.21 16.93 0.93
CA GLN A 240 17.83 15.61 1.44
C GLN A 240 18.91 15.07 2.41
N SER A 241 20.18 14.97 2.00
CA SER A 241 21.28 14.42 2.81
C SER A 241 21.47 15.17 4.15
N SER A 242 21.19 16.46 4.17
CA SER A 242 21.33 17.31 5.35
C SER A 242 20.51 16.83 6.57
N ILE A 243 19.45 16.03 6.40
CA ILE A 243 18.71 15.47 7.55
C ILE A 243 19.47 14.33 8.24
N ILE A 244 20.27 13.57 7.48
CA ILE A 244 21.09 12.47 7.99
C ILE A 244 22.25 13.03 8.82
N ASP A 245 22.91 14.07 8.32
CA ASP A 245 24.01 14.75 9.00
C ASP A 245 23.56 15.34 10.35
N ASN A 246 22.38 15.94 10.42
CA ASN A 246 21.86 16.46 11.69
C ASN A 246 21.59 15.34 12.71
N LYS A 247 21.18 14.16 12.25
CA LYS A 247 20.95 12.99 13.12
C LYS A 247 22.27 12.38 13.61
N SER A 248 23.30 12.34 12.75
CA SER A 248 24.64 11.87 13.14
C SER A 248 25.32 12.84 14.12
N ILE A 249 25.14 14.15 13.94
CA ILE A 249 25.60 15.19 14.88
C ILE A 249 24.88 15.07 16.23
N GLY A 250 23.55 14.86 16.23
CA GLY A 250 22.77 14.63 17.45
C GLY A 250 23.20 13.37 18.20
N LEU A 251 23.42 12.25 17.50
CA LEU A 251 23.93 11.01 18.11
C LEU A 251 25.33 11.21 18.72
N ASN A 252 26.24 11.93 18.04
CA ASN A 252 27.56 12.25 18.59
C ASN A 252 27.49 13.13 19.87
N GLN A 253 26.50 14.02 19.97
CA GLN A 253 26.23 14.81 21.18
C GLN A 253 25.61 14.01 22.35
N TYR A 254 25.14 12.77 22.14
CA TYR A 254 24.63 11.91 23.22
C TYR A 254 25.39 10.58 23.37
N GLN A 255 26.39 10.32 22.53
CA GLN A 255 27.25 9.12 22.61
C GLN A 255 27.95 8.97 23.96
N HIS A 256 28.25 10.06 24.65
CA HIS A 256 28.83 10.03 25.99
C HIS A 256 27.83 9.63 27.10
N LEU A 257 26.53 9.54 26.80
CA LEU A 257 25.47 9.19 27.75
C LEU A 257 24.95 7.75 27.60
N TRP A 258 25.21 7.07 26.48
CA TRP A 258 24.55 5.78 26.16
C TRP A 258 25.44 4.65 25.64
N ILE A 259 26.77 4.79 25.56
CA ILE A 259 27.64 3.65 25.21
C ILE A 259 27.94 2.83 26.48
N PRO A 260 27.53 1.55 26.58
CA PRO A 260 28.12 0.65 27.56
C PRO A 260 29.59 0.45 27.16
N ARG A 261 30.51 0.62 28.11
CA ARG A 261 32.00 0.58 28.03
C ARG A 261 32.68 -0.56 27.22
N LYS A 262 31.93 -1.43 26.55
CA LYS A 262 32.44 -2.51 25.70
C LYS A 262 32.93 -2.05 24.33
N PHE A 263 32.36 -0.98 23.74
CA PHE A 263 32.80 -0.49 22.42
C PHE A 263 34.19 0.16 22.45
N ASP A 264 34.54 0.84 23.55
CA ASP A 264 35.87 1.45 23.73
C ASP A 264 37.00 0.41 23.75
N LYS A 265 36.75 -0.79 24.30
CA LYS A 265 37.78 -1.85 24.36
C LYS A 265 38.17 -2.38 22.98
N TYR A 266 37.25 -2.42 22.02
CA TYR A 266 37.53 -2.91 20.66
C TYR A 266 38.43 -1.93 19.89
N ASN A 267 38.12 -0.63 19.94
CA ASN A 267 38.93 0.41 19.31
C ASN A 267 40.29 0.60 19.99
N GLN A 268 40.37 0.40 21.31
CA GLN A 268 41.63 0.44 22.05
C GLN A 268 42.51 -0.79 21.76
N TYR A 269 41.91 -1.93 21.38
CA TYR A 269 42.65 -3.10 20.90
C TYR A 269 43.21 -2.84 19.51
N LEU A 270 42.42 -2.33 18.57
CA LEU A 270 42.87 -2.00 17.20
C LEU A 270 44.03 -1.00 17.15
N ARG A 271 44.05 0.00 18.06
CA ARG A 271 45.17 0.95 18.18
C ARG A 271 46.44 0.37 18.80
N LYS A 272 46.39 -0.80 19.44
CA LYS A 272 47.57 -1.49 19.98
C LYS A 272 48.23 -2.44 18.98
N ILE A 273 47.55 -2.74 17.87
CA ILE A 273 48.02 -3.64 16.80
C ILE A 273 48.39 -2.88 15.51
N SER A 274 48.24 -1.55 15.50
CA SER A 274 48.80 -0.61 14.51
C SER A 274 50.04 0.08 15.06
#